data_AF-A0A846C4E1-F1
#
_entry.id   AF-A0A846C4E1-F1
#
_cell.length_a   1.000
_cell.length_b   1.000
_cell.length_c   1.000
_cell.angle_alpha   90.00
_cell.angle_beta   90.00
_cell.angle_gamma   90.00
#
_symmetry.space_group_name_H-M   'P 1'
#
loop_
_entity.id
_entity.type
_entity.pdbx_description
1 polymer ?
#
loop_
_entity_poly.entity_id
_entity_poly.type
_entity_poly.pdbx_seq_one_letter_code
_entity_poly.pdbx_strand_id
1 'polypeptide(L)'
;MSSNPPVKILFLAADPSDAARLRLQQEYRDIEEKLKLSEQRGFLLELRLAVRTKDIIQILLDTKPQIVHFSGHGQQSGNLCFEDEIGKSKPVEPEALGSLFKLLAKANQVNCVILNACYSEKQAHEIVKYIPFVIGMNRSISDKAAIAFAVGFYSALGAQESVEEAYEYGCAQIRLEGCPEHLTPVFLTKKKVTNASQGDAPNEDIENQLQGISRDANQARKAQSLEKFEVAKQLWMQVLSRASALRIESSAFVTEAEKSLQEIAQLQTERSNERYSAPHQYLNFANNSESIASRLRSEASTKKTKPVRQGLARLGWVVAGICSTVVALNILDLSEVSVSDNPQNEDIVSESPQQTSINFICTTINDTPVTLAKSDKWGGDTRQFIRWVSDYGNSAGYTPALRCQEVTAKLNKYFAGGGRYITYGVKNQQKVICLTDKKGNGCIEDLFTLRPDEDSKAALEDLFSLNAQNFAGRPLRM
;
A
#
# COMPACT_ATOMS: atom_id res chain seq x y z
N MET A 1 41.02 -21.47 -14.55
CA MET A 1 39.87 -20.99 -13.77
C MET A 1 39.12 -20.02 -14.66
N SER A 2 37.95 -20.39 -15.18
CA SER A 2 37.13 -19.47 -15.99
C SER A 2 36.39 -18.54 -15.04
N SER A 3 36.97 -17.37 -14.73
CA SER A 3 36.25 -16.33 -14.00
C SER A 3 35.11 -15.83 -14.88
N ASN A 4 33.86 -16.05 -14.48
CA ASN A 4 32.72 -15.44 -15.16
C ASN A 4 32.90 -13.91 -15.21
N PRO A 5 32.51 -13.25 -16.31
CA PRO A 5 32.60 -11.79 -16.40
C PRO A 5 31.79 -11.12 -15.28
N PRO A 6 32.23 -9.95 -14.79
CA PRO A 6 31.58 -9.29 -13.67
C PRO A 6 30.15 -8.86 -14.01
N VAL A 7 29.26 -8.91 -13.00
CA VAL A 7 27.88 -8.45 -13.14
C VAL A 7 27.85 -6.93 -13.14
N LYS A 8 27.45 -6.35 -14.27
CA LYS A 8 27.35 -4.89 -14.42
C LYS A 8 26.02 -4.35 -13.93
N ILE A 9 26.08 -3.42 -12.99
CA ILE A 9 24.94 -2.70 -12.42
C ILE A 9 25.08 -1.24 -12.83
N LEU A 10 24.06 -0.72 -13.52
CA LEU A 10 23.97 0.70 -13.85
C LEU A 10 23.03 1.39 -12.86
N PHE A 11 23.57 2.28 -12.04
CA PHE A 11 22.81 3.14 -11.12
C PHE A 11 22.55 4.48 -11.79
N LEU A 12 21.29 4.74 -12.13
CA LEU A 12 20.80 5.99 -12.71
C LEU A 12 20.16 6.83 -11.60
N ALA A 13 20.76 7.98 -11.30
CA ALA A 13 20.23 8.93 -10.34
C ALA A 13 19.69 10.17 -11.06
N ALA A 14 18.40 10.44 -10.93
CA ALA A 14 17.79 11.69 -11.39
C ALA A 14 17.62 12.64 -10.21
N ASP A 15 18.22 13.84 -10.28
CA ASP A 15 18.20 14.84 -9.19
C ASP A 15 17.71 16.21 -9.70
N PRO A 16 16.49 16.28 -10.28
CA PRO A 16 15.98 17.52 -10.85
C PRO A 16 15.88 18.62 -9.79
N SER A 17 16.41 19.79 -10.11
CA SER A 17 16.60 20.93 -9.20
C SER A 17 15.31 21.56 -8.66
N ASP A 18 14.16 21.24 -9.26
CA ASP A 18 12.82 21.67 -8.85
C ASP A 18 12.05 20.60 -8.05
N ALA A 19 12.65 19.46 -7.77
CA ALA A 19 12.08 18.42 -6.92
C ALA A 19 12.64 18.47 -5.49
N ALA A 20 12.00 17.71 -4.58
CA ALA A 20 12.51 17.55 -3.23
C ALA A 20 13.85 16.80 -3.26
N ARG A 21 14.80 17.18 -2.42
CA ARG A 21 16.11 16.52 -2.39
C ARG A 21 15.98 15.08 -1.89
N LEU A 22 16.54 14.13 -2.64
CA LEU A 22 16.70 12.73 -2.24
C LEU A 22 18.16 12.46 -1.86
N ARG A 23 18.42 11.45 -1.03
CA ARG A 23 19.80 11.08 -0.64
C ARG A 23 20.39 10.03 -1.60
N LEU A 24 20.32 10.31 -2.89
CA LEU A 24 20.76 9.41 -3.98
C LEU A 24 22.23 8.97 -3.84
N GLN A 25 23.10 9.89 -3.39
CA GLN A 25 24.50 9.57 -3.14
C GLN A 25 24.70 8.66 -1.93
N GLN A 26 23.83 8.77 -0.92
CA GLN A 26 23.87 7.85 0.22
C GLN A 26 23.45 6.46 -0.26
N GLU A 27 22.35 6.36 -1.01
CA GLU A 27 21.91 5.09 -1.59
C GLU A 27 23.03 4.41 -2.39
N TYR A 28 23.68 5.14 -3.30
CA TYR A 28 24.80 4.60 -4.08
C TYR A 28 25.96 4.10 -3.19
N ARG A 29 26.40 4.89 -2.21
CA ARG A 29 27.49 4.50 -1.31
C ARG A 29 27.14 3.26 -0.52
N ASP A 30 25.94 3.22 0.05
CA ASP A 30 25.50 2.11 0.89
C ASP A 30 25.41 0.82 0.06
N ILE A 31 24.96 0.89 -1.21
CA ILE A 31 24.98 -0.24 -2.15
C ILE A 31 26.42 -0.68 -2.47
N GLU A 32 27.29 0.28 -2.79
CA GLU A 32 28.68 0.00 -3.16
C GLU A 32 29.42 -0.75 -2.04
N GLU A 33 29.20 -0.34 -0.79
CA GLU A 33 29.74 -1.01 0.39
C GLU A 33 29.28 -2.46 0.50
N LYS A 34 27.99 -2.75 0.28
CA LYS A 34 27.48 -4.14 0.33
C LYS A 34 28.04 -5.02 -0.78
N LEU A 35 28.19 -4.48 -1.99
CA LEU A 35 28.77 -5.21 -3.10
C LEU A 35 30.27 -5.49 -2.92
N LYS A 36 31.02 -4.56 -2.31
CA LYS A 36 32.45 -4.75 -1.97
C LYS A 36 32.69 -5.88 -0.98
N LEU A 37 31.72 -6.17 -0.11
CA LEU A 37 31.79 -7.27 0.85
C LEU A 37 31.48 -8.64 0.23
N SER A 38 31.06 -8.70 -1.04
CA SER A 38 30.77 -9.98 -1.70
C SER A 38 32.05 -10.70 -2.12
N GLU A 39 32.31 -11.89 -1.56
CA GLU A 39 33.57 -12.63 -1.78
C GLU A 39 33.65 -13.37 -3.13
N GLN A 40 32.54 -13.54 -3.84
CA GLN A 40 32.43 -14.56 -4.90
C GLN A 40 31.89 -14.09 -6.26
N ARG A 41 31.38 -12.85 -6.37
CA ARG A 41 30.98 -12.26 -7.66
C ARG A 41 31.63 -10.90 -7.84
N GLY A 42 32.37 -10.72 -8.95
CA GLY A 42 32.81 -9.40 -9.35
C GLY A 42 31.58 -8.58 -9.77
N PHE A 43 31.13 -7.63 -8.95
CA PHE A 43 30.12 -6.66 -9.38
C PHE A 43 30.82 -5.38 -9.86
N LEU A 44 30.32 -4.79 -10.94
CA LEU A 44 30.74 -3.48 -11.40
C LEU A 44 29.55 -2.52 -11.27
N LEU A 45 29.58 -1.68 -10.24
CA LEU A 45 28.55 -0.67 -9.99
C LEU A 45 28.94 0.66 -10.64
N GLU A 46 28.21 1.04 -11.67
CA GLU A 46 28.47 2.24 -12.46
C GLU A 46 27.44 3.32 -12.16
N LEU A 47 27.90 4.48 -11.68
CA LEU A 47 27.05 5.63 -11.36
C LEU A 47 26.86 6.55 -12.58
N ARG A 48 25.63 6.99 -12.79
CA ARG A 48 25.29 8.16 -13.61
C ARG A 48 24.39 9.09 -12.82
N LEU A 49 24.88 10.29 -12.54
CA LEU A 49 24.15 11.35 -11.86
C LEU A 49 23.46 12.26 -12.89
N ALA A 50 22.47 13.01 -12.42
CA ALA A 50 21.77 14.02 -13.21
C ALA A 50 21.30 13.49 -14.58
N VAL A 51 20.70 12.29 -14.57
CA VAL A 51 20.39 11.57 -15.81
C VAL A 51 19.27 12.30 -16.55
N ARG A 52 19.59 12.79 -17.75
CA ARG A 52 18.61 13.41 -18.66
C ARG A 52 18.03 12.37 -19.60
N THR A 53 16.79 12.62 -20.06
CA THR A 53 16.10 11.69 -20.97
C THR A 53 16.86 11.39 -22.25
N LYS A 54 17.65 12.34 -22.77
CA LYS A 54 18.41 12.17 -24.03
C LYS A 54 19.65 11.30 -23.87
N ASP A 55 20.16 11.14 -22.65
CA ASP A 55 21.39 10.41 -22.38
C ASP A 55 21.14 8.91 -22.15
N ILE A 56 19.92 8.55 -21.74
CA ILE A 56 19.54 7.19 -21.29
C ILE A 56 19.93 6.12 -22.31
N ILE A 57 19.60 6.33 -23.60
CA ILE A 57 19.86 5.33 -24.65
C ILE A 57 21.37 5.10 -24.79
N GLN A 58 22.15 6.18 -24.88
CA GLN A 58 23.60 6.08 -25.05
C GLN A 58 24.25 5.43 -23.82
N ILE A 59 23.85 5.82 -22.61
CA ILE A 59 24.33 5.20 -21.37
C ILE A 59 24.08 3.69 -21.37
N LEU A 60 22.87 3.25 -21.72
CA LEU A 60 22.53 1.81 -21.74
C LEU A 60 23.30 1.02 -22.81
N LEU A 61 23.58 1.64 -23.97
CA LEU A 61 24.37 1.04 -25.04
C LEU A 61 25.86 0.92 -24.69
N ASP A 62 26.41 1.90 -23.99
CA ASP A 62 27.83 1.95 -23.60
C ASP A 62 28.11 1.02 -22.41
N THR A 63 27.30 1.12 -21.35
CA THR A 63 27.51 0.36 -20.11
C THR A 63 27.23 -1.13 -20.30
N LYS A 64 26.23 -1.46 -21.14
CA LYS A 64 25.68 -2.81 -21.31
C LYS A 64 25.36 -3.52 -19.98
N PRO A 65 24.51 -2.93 -19.12
CA PRO A 65 24.28 -3.46 -17.78
C PRO A 65 23.39 -4.70 -17.80
N GLN A 66 23.61 -5.58 -16.82
CA GLN A 66 22.72 -6.70 -16.51
C GLN A 66 21.63 -6.30 -15.50
N ILE A 67 21.91 -5.30 -14.67
CA ILE A 67 20.96 -4.73 -13.72
C ILE A 67 20.89 -3.23 -13.93
N VAL A 68 19.69 -2.68 -14.07
CA VAL A 68 19.46 -1.24 -14.08
C VAL A 68 18.75 -0.86 -12.79
N HIS A 69 19.35 0.03 -12.02
CA HIS A 69 18.75 0.62 -10.83
C HIS A 69 18.46 2.09 -11.12
N PHE A 70 17.19 2.47 -11.12
CA PHE A 70 16.78 3.87 -11.16
C PHE A 70 16.44 4.33 -9.75
N SER A 71 17.04 5.44 -9.33
CA SER A 71 16.70 6.15 -8.11
C SER A 71 16.35 7.60 -8.42
N GLY A 72 15.19 8.04 -7.97
CA GLY A 72 14.69 9.37 -8.25
C GLY A 72 13.21 9.54 -7.93
N HIS A 73 12.62 10.61 -8.45
CA HIS A 73 11.21 10.92 -8.20
C HIS A 73 10.28 10.16 -9.13
N GLY A 74 9.09 9.84 -8.61
CA GLY A 74 7.99 9.28 -9.38
C GLY A 74 6.68 10.03 -9.10
N GLN A 75 5.76 9.99 -10.07
CA GLN A 75 4.46 10.65 -9.99
C GLN A 75 3.33 9.61 -9.88
N GLN A 76 2.19 9.98 -9.29
CA GLN A 76 1.00 9.09 -9.19
C GLN A 76 0.49 8.56 -10.54
N SER A 77 0.77 9.29 -11.63
CA SER A 77 0.52 8.84 -13.01
C SER A 77 1.31 7.57 -13.36
N GLY A 78 2.40 7.29 -12.65
CA GLY A 78 3.37 6.23 -12.96
C GLY A 78 4.65 6.77 -13.59
N ASN A 79 4.74 8.08 -13.86
CA ASN A 79 5.89 8.66 -14.55
C ASN A 79 7.13 8.68 -13.66
N LEU A 80 8.30 8.39 -14.24
CA LEU A 80 9.59 8.63 -13.59
C LEU A 80 10.13 10.00 -14.02
N CYS A 81 10.65 10.76 -13.08
CA CYS A 81 11.17 12.10 -13.34
C CYS A 81 12.67 12.02 -13.62
N PHE A 82 13.07 12.41 -14.83
CA PHE A 82 14.46 12.60 -15.24
C PHE A 82 14.77 14.10 -15.30
N GLU A 83 15.98 14.47 -15.69
CA GLU A 83 16.31 15.86 -15.99
C GLU A 83 16.03 16.22 -17.46
N ASP A 84 15.66 17.47 -17.68
CA ASP A 84 15.75 18.14 -18.96
C ASP A 84 17.11 18.85 -19.15
N GLU A 85 17.21 19.68 -20.18
CA GLU A 85 18.45 20.39 -20.53
C GLU A 85 18.87 21.47 -19.52
N ILE A 86 17.94 21.92 -18.68
CA ILE A 86 18.16 22.96 -17.67
C ILE A 86 18.14 22.39 -16.25
N GLY A 87 18.16 21.07 -16.11
CA GLY A 87 18.16 20.37 -14.82
C GLY A 87 16.82 20.42 -14.09
N LYS A 88 15.71 20.56 -14.82
CA LYS A 88 14.33 20.51 -14.28
C LYS A 88 13.69 19.15 -14.53
N SER A 89 12.63 18.88 -13.79
CA SER A 89 11.91 17.61 -13.84
C SER A 89 11.26 17.40 -15.21
N LYS A 90 11.65 16.31 -15.86
CA LYS A 90 11.07 15.81 -17.11
C LYS A 90 10.44 14.44 -16.86
N PRO A 91 9.11 14.36 -16.72
CA PRO A 91 8.43 13.09 -16.53
C PRO A 91 8.53 12.23 -17.80
N VAL A 92 8.75 10.93 -17.61
CA VAL A 92 8.74 9.92 -18.65
C VAL A 92 7.67 8.89 -18.35
N GLU A 93 6.79 8.66 -19.33
CA GLU A 93 5.64 7.78 -19.22
C GLU A 93 6.02 6.29 -19.22
N PRO A 94 5.17 5.41 -18.64
CA PRO A 94 5.35 3.96 -18.65
C PRO A 94 5.69 3.37 -20.02
N GLU A 95 4.95 3.76 -21.04
CA GLU A 95 5.04 3.23 -22.40
C GLU A 95 6.37 3.58 -23.07
N ALA A 96 6.93 4.76 -22.74
CA ALA A 96 8.19 5.23 -23.30
C ALA A 96 9.38 4.37 -22.82
N LEU A 97 9.50 4.11 -21.52
CA LEU A 97 10.54 3.22 -20.99
C LEU A 97 10.28 1.77 -21.37
N GLY A 98 9.02 1.31 -21.37
CA GLY A 98 8.66 -0.02 -21.85
C GLY A 98 9.15 -0.26 -23.29
N SER A 99 8.98 0.73 -24.17
CA SER A 99 9.47 0.68 -25.56
C SER A 99 11.00 0.63 -25.64
N LEU A 100 11.71 1.34 -24.77
CA LEU A 100 13.17 1.27 -24.68
C LEU A 100 13.66 -0.11 -24.21
N PHE A 101 13.11 -0.63 -23.10
CA PHE A 101 13.50 -1.93 -22.56
C PHE A 101 13.13 -3.10 -23.50
N LYS A 102 12.10 -2.96 -24.33
CA LYS A 102 11.81 -3.89 -25.43
C LYS A 102 12.99 -4.04 -26.40
N LEU A 103 13.69 -2.95 -26.72
CA LEU A 103 14.85 -2.98 -27.62
C LEU A 103 16.04 -3.65 -26.93
N LEU A 104 16.28 -3.39 -25.65
CA LEU A 104 17.36 -3.99 -24.87
C LEU A 104 17.17 -5.48 -24.62
N ALA A 105 15.92 -5.94 -24.49
CA ALA A 105 15.61 -7.35 -24.31
C ALA A 105 16.07 -8.21 -25.51
N LYS A 106 16.11 -7.65 -26.73
CA LYS A 106 16.60 -8.37 -27.92
C LYS A 106 18.08 -8.78 -27.82
N ALA A 107 18.86 -8.04 -27.03
CA ALA A 107 20.26 -8.30 -26.82
C ALA A 107 20.54 -9.21 -25.60
N ASN A 108 19.49 -9.70 -24.89
CA ASN A 108 19.60 -10.37 -23.59
C ASN A 108 20.53 -9.62 -22.60
N GLN A 109 20.50 -8.29 -22.68
CA GLN A 109 21.47 -7.45 -21.99
C GLN A 109 21.08 -7.22 -20.54
N VAL A 110 19.82 -6.83 -20.30
CA VAL A 110 19.28 -6.50 -18.97
C VAL A 110 18.41 -7.64 -18.46
N ASN A 111 18.68 -8.12 -17.25
CA ASN A 111 17.94 -9.21 -16.61
C ASN A 111 17.10 -8.75 -15.41
N CYS A 112 17.49 -7.65 -14.77
CA CYS A 112 16.78 -7.07 -13.63
C CYS A 112 16.69 -5.55 -13.75
N VAL A 113 15.54 -4.98 -13.41
CA VAL A 113 15.31 -3.53 -13.31
C VAL A 113 14.72 -3.22 -11.95
N ILE A 114 15.30 -2.27 -11.23
CA ILE A 114 14.81 -1.76 -9.94
C ILE A 114 14.42 -0.30 -10.13
N LEU A 115 13.17 0.05 -9.81
CA LEU A 115 12.64 1.40 -9.92
C LEU A 115 12.35 1.97 -8.53
N ASN A 116 13.37 2.48 -7.86
CA ASN A 116 13.27 3.16 -6.56
C ASN A 116 12.72 4.58 -6.74
N ALA A 117 11.41 4.66 -6.98
CA ALA A 117 10.66 5.89 -7.15
C ALA A 117 9.19 5.66 -6.80
N CYS A 118 8.52 6.67 -6.23
CA CYS A 118 7.11 6.59 -5.85
C CYS A 118 6.21 6.18 -7.03
N TYR A 119 5.26 5.27 -6.80
CA TYR A 119 4.26 4.82 -7.80
C TYR A 119 4.85 4.22 -9.09
N SER A 120 6.11 3.76 -9.06
CA SER A 120 6.80 3.17 -10.21
C SER A 120 6.28 1.78 -10.62
N GLU A 121 5.32 1.19 -9.89
CA GLU A 121 4.69 -0.09 -10.28
C GLU A 121 4.09 -0.04 -11.70
N LYS A 122 3.50 1.09 -12.11
CA LYS A 122 2.95 1.24 -13.47
C LYS A 122 4.04 1.13 -14.54
N GLN A 123 5.21 1.71 -14.29
CA GLN A 123 6.41 1.54 -15.14
C GLN A 123 6.90 0.09 -15.13
N ALA A 124 6.92 -0.53 -13.96
CA ALA A 124 7.34 -1.92 -13.81
C ALA A 124 6.49 -2.88 -14.67
N HIS A 125 5.18 -2.64 -14.75
CA HIS A 125 4.25 -3.42 -15.60
C HIS A 125 4.55 -3.31 -17.10
N GLU A 126 5.05 -2.17 -17.58
CA GLU A 126 5.43 -2.00 -18.99
C GLU A 126 6.78 -2.66 -19.29
N ILE A 127 7.73 -2.60 -18.36
CA ILE A 127 9.07 -3.16 -18.53
C ILE A 127 9.10 -4.68 -18.39
N VAL A 128 8.32 -5.26 -17.46
CA VAL A 128 8.31 -6.72 -17.18
C VAL A 128 7.80 -7.55 -18.36
N LYS A 129 7.11 -6.93 -19.32
CA LYS A 129 6.77 -7.55 -20.61
C LYS A 129 8.01 -8.03 -21.36
N TYR A 130 9.18 -7.43 -21.10
CA TYR A 130 10.41 -7.65 -21.84
C TYR A 130 11.56 -8.16 -20.95
N ILE A 131 11.68 -7.66 -19.72
CA ILE A 131 12.77 -7.97 -18.80
C ILE A 131 12.33 -9.04 -17.77
N PRO A 132 13.17 -10.06 -17.47
CA PRO A 132 12.81 -11.16 -16.57
C PRO A 132 12.30 -10.73 -15.20
N PHE A 133 12.99 -9.78 -14.55
CA PHE A 133 12.70 -9.33 -13.20
C PHE A 133 12.58 -7.81 -13.15
N VAL A 134 11.48 -7.31 -12.60
CA VAL A 134 11.29 -5.87 -12.42
C VAL A 134 10.70 -5.60 -11.04
N ILE A 135 11.33 -4.68 -10.32
CA ILE A 135 10.87 -4.21 -9.01
C ILE A 135 10.42 -2.76 -9.16
N GLY A 136 9.22 -2.45 -8.65
CA GLY A 136 8.70 -1.09 -8.59
C GLY A 136 8.00 -0.82 -7.24
N MET A 137 7.44 0.37 -7.09
CA MET A 137 6.75 0.81 -5.88
C MET A 137 5.27 1.02 -6.18
N ASN A 138 4.38 0.34 -5.46
CA ASN A 138 2.93 0.46 -5.68
C ASN A 138 2.32 1.77 -5.14
N ARG A 139 3.05 2.47 -4.28
CA ARG A 139 2.64 3.73 -3.64
C ARG A 139 3.85 4.64 -3.39
N SER A 140 3.64 5.73 -2.65
CA SER A 140 4.74 6.57 -2.17
C SER A 140 5.64 5.80 -1.21
N ILE A 141 6.95 6.00 -1.32
CA ILE A 141 7.98 5.42 -0.43
C ILE A 141 8.86 6.54 0.10
N SER A 142 9.24 6.49 1.38
CA SER A 142 10.20 7.45 1.94
C SER A 142 11.62 7.16 1.44
N ASP A 143 12.45 8.21 1.37
CA ASP A 143 13.87 8.11 1.00
C ASP A 143 14.63 7.11 1.88
N LYS A 144 14.36 7.11 3.20
CA LYS A 144 14.93 6.13 4.14
C LYS A 144 14.54 4.70 3.77
N ALA A 145 13.27 4.44 3.49
CA ALA A 145 12.78 3.11 3.14
C ALA A 145 13.32 2.63 1.78
N ALA A 146 13.43 3.51 0.78
CA ALA A 146 14.02 3.20 -0.51
C ALA A 146 15.49 2.79 -0.40
N ILE A 147 16.28 3.54 0.39
CA ILE A 147 17.68 3.20 0.69
C ILE A 147 17.76 1.86 1.44
N ALA A 148 16.94 1.66 2.47
CA ALA A 148 16.91 0.41 3.22
C ALA A 148 16.60 -0.79 2.31
N PHE A 149 15.63 -0.65 1.40
CA PHE A 149 15.32 -1.66 0.40
C PHE A 149 16.54 -2.00 -0.45
N ALA A 150 17.20 -0.99 -1.02
CA ALA A 150 18.36 -1.19 -1.87
C ALA A 150 19.50 -1.88 -1.11
N VAL A 151 19.78 -1.46 0.13
CA VAL A 151 20.79 -2.08 0.99
C VAL A 151 20.50 -3.56 1.22
N GLY A 152 19.28 -3.92 1.60
CA GLY A 152 18.89 -5.32 1.83
C GLY A 152 18.99 -6.14 0.53
N PHE A 153 18.48 -5.59 -0.57
CA PHE A 153 18.51 -6.23 -1.88
C PHE A 153 19.95 -6.54 -2.34
N TYR A 154 20.84 -5.54 -2.33
CA TYR A 154 22.21 -5.74 -2.81
C TYR A 154 23.09 -6.51 -1.83
N SER A 155 22.77 -6.52 -0.53
CA SER A 155 23.43 -7.42 0.43
C SER A 155 23.16 -8.88 0.09
N ALA A 156 21.89 -9.24 -0.14
CA ALA A 156 21.48 -10.59 -0.51
C ALA A 156 22.00 -10.99 -1.90
N LEU A 157 21.91 -10.08 -2.87
CA LEU A 157 22.46 -10.33 -4.21
C LEU A 157 23.98 -10.55 -4.17
N GLY A 158 24.70 -9.79 -3.32
CA GLY A 158 26.12 -9.99 -3.03
C GLY A 158 26.40 -11.36 -2.40
N ALA A 159 25.52 -11.82 -1.52
CA ALA A 159 25.55 -13.16 -0.94
C ALA A 159 25.15 -14.29 -1.92
N GLN A 160 24.94 -13.97 -3.20
CA GLN A 160 24.55 -14.88 -4.28
C GLN A 160 23.13 -15.45 -4.21
N GLU A 161 22.26 -14.82 -3.43
CA GLU A 161 20.83 -15.13 -3.44
C GLU A 161 20.21 -14.82 -4.80
N SER A 162 19.08 -15.46 -5.09
CA SER A 162 18.29 -15.16 -6.30
C SER A 162 17.75 -13.72 -6.27
N VAL A 163 17.25 -13.23 -7.41
CA VAL A 163 16.64 -11.89 -7.46
C VAL A 163 15.35 -11.86 -6.63
N GLU A 164 14.60 -12.96 -6.65
CA GLU A 164 13.44 -13.21 -5.80
C GLU A 164 13.78 -13.06 -4.31
N GLU A 165 14.78 -13.80 -3.83
CA GLU A 165 15.21 -13.76 -2.43
C GLU A 165 15.78 -12.40 -2.07
N ALA A 166 16.58 -11.78 -2.96
CA ALA A 166 17.11 -10.44 -2.76
C ALA A 166 15.99 -9.40 -2.58
N TYR A 167 14.89 -9.52 -3.33
CA TYR A 167 13.71 -8.69 -3.11
C TYR A 167 13.12 -8.88 -1.70
N GLU A 168 12.99 -10.13 -1.23
CA GLU A 168 12.49 -10.42 0.12
C GLU A 168 13.40 -9.84 1.20
N TYR A 169 14.73 -9.94 1.05
CA TYR A 169 15.71 -9.33 1.94
C TYR A 169 15.63 -7.79 1.92
N GLY A 170 15.39 -7.17 0.77
CA GLY A 170 15.13 -5.73 0.67
C GLY A 170 13.90 -5.32 1.49
N CYS A 171 12.79 -6.04 1.35
CA CYS A 171 11.58 -5.81 2.14
C CYS A 171 11.81 -6.06 3.64
N ALA A 172 12.60 -7.07 4.01
CA ALA A 172 12.99 -7.33 5.39
C ALA A 172 13.84 -6.20 5.97
N GLN A 173 14.80 -5.66 5.21
CA GLN A 173 15.64 -4.55 5.64
C GLN A 173 14.81 -3.28 5.92
N ILE A 174 13.77 -3.00 5.13
CA ILE A 174 12.82 -1.91 5.43
C ILE A 174 12.18 -2.11 6.82
N ARG A 175 11.76 -3.33 7.14
CA ARG A 175 11.17 -3.66 8.46
C ARG A 175 12.18 -3.48 9.59
N LEU A 176 13.42 -3.94 9.40
CA LEU A 176 14.49 -3.81 10.40
C LEU A 176 14.82 -2.35 10.69
N GLU A 177 14.72 -1.47 9.69
CA GLU A 177 14.88 -0.02 9.82
C GLU A 177 13.67 0.70 10.45
N GLY A 178 12.64 -0.05 10.86
CA GLY A 178 11.43 0.48 11.49
C GLY A 178 10.50 1.22 10.52
N CYS A 179 10.67 1.02 9.21
CA CYS A 179 9.90 1.71 8.18
C CYS A 179 8.62 0.89 7.85
N PRO A 180 7.41 1.51 7.88
CA PRO A 180 6.17 0.80 7.59
C PRO A 180 6.00 0.41 6.12
N GLU A 181 6.80 0.96 5.20
CA GLU A 181 6.67 0.83 3.74
C GLU A 181 7.19 -0.50 3.17
N HIS A 182 7.40 -1.53 3.99
CA HIS A 182 7.94 -2.82 3.57
C HIS A 182 7.04 -3.63 2.61
N LEU A 183 5.77 -3.21 2.42
CA LEU A 183 4.84 -3.75 1.41
C LEU A 183 4.71 -2.86 0.16
N THR A 184 5.50 -1.79 0.09
CA THR A 184 5.50 -0.84 -1.03
C THR A 184 6.27 -1.37 -2.24
N PRO A 185 7.47 -1.95 -2.09
CA PRO A 185 8.12 -2.65 -3.18
C PRO A 185 7.23 -3.79 -3.67
N VAL A 186 7.14 -3.96 -4.98
CA VAL A 186 6.45 -5.07 -5.64
C VAL A 186 7.39 -5.73 -6.64
N PHE A 187 7.39 -7.05 -6.65
CA PHE A 187 8.23 -7.86 -7.52
C PHE A 187 7.40 -8.46 -8.66
N LEU A 188 7.80 -8.16 -9.90
CA LEU A 188 7.15 -8.63 -11.11
C LEU A 188 8.09 -9.52 -11.92
N THR A 189 7.56 -10.64 -12.41
CA THR A 189 8.30 -11.59 -13.26
C THR A 189 7.70 -11.69 -14.66
N LYS A 190 8.57 -11.80 -15.66
CA LYS A 190 8.14 -12.03 -17.04
C LYS A 190 7.57 -13.43 -17.19
N LYS A 191 6.33 -13.55 -17.63
CA LYS A 191 5.72 -14.84 -17.97
C LYS A 191 6.47 -15.48 -19.15
N LYS A 192 6.94 -16.72 -19.00
CA LYS A 192 7.38 -17.52 -20.15
C LYS A 192 6.17 -17.81 -21.02
N VAL A 193 6.19 -17.36 -22.28
CA VAL A 193 5.22 -17.80 -23.28
C VAL A 193 5.58 -19.24 -23.63
N THR A 194 4.89 -20.20 -23.02
CA THR A 194 4.91 -21.58 -23.52
C THR A 194 4.07 -21.61 -24.79
N ASN A 195 4.71 -21.91 -25.92
CA ASN A 195 4.00 -22.11 -27.18
C ASN A 195 3.08 -23.33 -27.04
N ALA A 196 1.81 -23.08 -26.77
CA ALA A 196 0.78 -24.09 -26.76
C ALA A 196 0.39 -24.45 -28.20
N SER A 197 0.92 -25.56 -28.69
CA SER A 197 0.32 -26.30 -29.81
C SER A 197 0.57 -27.79 -29.64
N GLN A 198 -0.54 -28.53 -29.69
CA GLN A 198 -0.72 -29.99 -29.65
C GLN A 198 -0.99 -30.60 -28.26
N GLY A 199 -2.09 -31.36 -28.23
CA GLY A 199 -2.76 -31.87 -27.04
C GLY A 199 -2.21 -33.20 -26.51
N ASP A 200 -2.96 -33.70 -25.53
CA ASP A 200 -2.87 -34.98 -24.82
C ASP A 200 -1.99 -35.03 -23.55
N ALA A 201 -2.52 -34.48 -22.45
CA ALA A 201 -2.72 -35.14 -21.14
C ALA A 201 -3.23 -34.12 -20.08
N PRO A 202 -4.15 -34.46 -19.17
CA PRO A 202 -4.51 -33.57 -18.07
C PRO A 202 -3.36 -33.49 -17.06
N ASN A 203 -2.98 -32.25 -16.81
CA ASN A 203 -1.91 -31.76 -15.96
C ASN A 203 -1.94 -32.35 -14.52
N GLU A 204 -1.07 -33.31 -14.25
CA GLU A 204 -0.87 -33.97 -12.94
C GLU A 204 -0.62 -32.94 -11.82
N ASP A 205 -0.05 -31.77 -12.14
CA ASP A 205 0.21 -30.68 -11.22
C ASP A 205 -1.07 -29.93 -10.77
N ILE A 206 -2.02 -29.72 -11.69
CA ILE A 206 -3.32 -29.10 -11.34
C ILE A 206 -4.16 -30.05 -10.49
N GLU A 207 -4.15 -31.35 -10.80
CA GLU A 207 -4.90 -32.34 -10.03
C GLU A 207 -4.34 -32.49 -8.62
N ASN A 208 -3.01 -32.48 -8.46
CA ASN A 208 -2.33 -32.47 -7.16
C ASN A 208 -2.61 -31.17 -6.36
N GLN A 209 -2.62 -30.01 -7.01
CA GLN A 209 -2.97 -28.73 -6.37
C GLN A 209 -4.44 -28.68 -5.95
N LEU A 210 -5.37 -29.18 -6.78
CA LEU A 210 -6.79 -29.29 -6.46
C LEU A 210 -7.07 -30.31 -5.33
N GLN A 211 -6.31 -31.40 -5.26
CA GLN A 211 -6.36 -32.34 -4.14
C GLN A 211 -5.85 -31.72 -2.84
N GLY A 212 -4.79 -30.90 -2.89
CA GLY A 212 -4.30 -30.13 -1.76
C GLY A 212 -5.35 -29.16 -1.21
N ILE A 213 -5.98 -28.38 -2.09
CA ILE A 213 -7.08 -27.48 -1.71
C ILE A 213 -8.26 -28.23 -1.12
N SER A 214 -8.62 -29.38 -1.68
CA SER A 214 -9.71 -30.19 -1.15
C SER A 214 -9.39 -30.77 0.24
N ARG A 215 -8.12 -31.11 0.51
CA ARG A 215 -7.67 -31.61 1.81
C ARG A 215 -7.74 -30.52 2.87
N ASP A 216 -7.22 -29.33 2.57
CA ASP A 216 -7.20 -28.19 3.47
C ASP A 216 -8.62 -27.70 3.77
N ALA A 217 -9.52 -27.70 2.77
CA ALA A 217 -10.93 -27.36 2.95
C ALA A 217 -11.68 -28.38 3.85
N ASN A 218 -11.37 -29.68 3.73
CA ASN A 218 -11.95 -30.71 4.58
C ASN A 218 -11.43 -30.61 6.03
N GLN A 219 -10.15 -30.27 6.23
CA GLN A 219 -9.60 -30.00 7.55
C GLN A 219 -10.22 -28.75 8.19
N ALA A 220 -10.41 -27.68 7.41
CA ALA A 220 -11.08 -26.47 7.88
C ALA A 220 -12.51 -26.76 8.35
N ARG A 221 -13.27 -27.56 7.58
CA ARG A 221 -14.62 -28.02 7.97
C ARG A 221 -14.63 -28.86 9.24
N LYS A 222 -13.66 -29.78 9.37
CA LYS A 222 -13.53 -30.61 10.58
C LYS A 222 -13.17 -29.77 11.80
N ALA A 223 -12.29 -28.78 11.66
CA ALA A 223 -11.97 -27.84 12.72
C ALA A 223 -13.19 -27.00 13.12
N GLN A 224 -14.00 -26.57 12.14
CA GLN A 224 -15.25 -25.84 12.36
C GLN A 224 -16.32 -26.68 13.08
N SER A 225 -16.49 -27.96 12.72
CA SER A 225 -17.42 -28.87 13.42
C SER A 225 -16.97 -29.24 14.83
N LEU A 226 -15.69 -29.01 15.15
CA LEU A 226 -15.09 -29.22 16.47
C LEU A 226 -14.92 -27.90 17.24
N GLU A 227 -15.55 -26.81 16.78
CA GLU A 227 -15.51 -25.49 17.40
C GLU A 227 -14.09 -24.88 17.54
N LYS A 228 -13.13 -25.37 16.75
CA LYS A 228 -11.74 -24.86 16.69
C LYS A 228 -11.63 -23.75 15.64
N PHE A 229 -12.30 -22.63 15.88
CA PHE A 229 -12.54 -21.62 14.86
C PHE A 229 -11.31 -20.85 14.38
N GLU A 230 -10.32 -20.56 15.25
CA GLU A 230 -9.09 -19.88 14.82
C GLU A 230 -8.24 -20.80 13.91
N VAL A 231 -8.25 -22.11 14.18
CA VAL A 231 -7.61 -23.13 13.32
C VAL A 231 -8.37 -23.26 11.99
N ALA A 232 -9.70 -23.29 12.04
CA ALA A 232 -10.54 -23.31 10.84
C ALA A 232 -10.29 -22.08 9.95
N LYS A 233 -10.16 -20.89 10.55
CA LYS A 233 -9.83 -19.63 9.87
C LYS A 233 -8.46 -19.68 9.18
N GLN A 234 -7.41 -20.15 9.87
CA GLN A 234 -6.08 -20.29 9.27
C GLN A 234 -6.10 -21.25 8.07
N LEU A 235 -6.78 -22.38 8.19
CA LEU A 235 -6.92 -23.36 7.11
C LEU A 235 -7.71 -22.79 5.93
N TRP A 236 -8.77 -22.02 6.17
CA TRP A 236 -9.51 -21.34 5.11
C TRP A 236 -8.69 -20.26 4.39
N MET A 237 -7.83 -19.51 5.10
CA MET A 237 -6.90 -18.56 4.48
C MET A 237 -5.85 -19.27 3.61
N GLN A 238 -5.39 -20.44 4.01
CA GLN A 238 -4.50 -21.27 3.19
C GLN A 238 -5.20 -21.80 1.93
N VAL A 239 -6.45 -22.26 2.06
CA VAL A 239 -7.30 -22.68 0.92
C VAL A 239 -7.45 -21.54 -0.08
N LEU A 240 -7.71 -20.31 0.39
CA LEU A 240 -7.83 -19.12 -0.45
C LEU A 240 -6.53 -18.77 -1.18
N SER A 241 -5.42 -18.74 -0.45
CA SER A 241 -4.10 -18.45 -1.03
C SER A 241 -3.69 -19.46 -2.10
N ARG A 242 -4.02 -20.75 -1.91
CA ARG A 242 -3.77 -21.78 -2.92
C ARG A 242 -4.74 -21.70 -4.09
N ALA A 243 -6.00 -21.33 -3.84
CA ALA A 243 -7.00 -21.15 -4.88
C ALA A 243 -6.73 -19.94 -5.78
N SER A 244 -6.23 -18.82 -5.23
CA SER A 244 -5.83 -17.64 -6.02
C SER A 244 -4.60 -17.93 -6.90
N ALA A 245 -3.70 -18.81 -6.45
CA ALA A 245 -2.55 -19.24 -7.22
C ALA A 245 -2.90 -20.09 -8.46
N LEU A 246 -4.06 -20.74 -8.49
CA LEU A 246 -4.45 -21.68 -9.56
C LEU A 246 -4.92 -21.02 -10.88
N ARG A 247 -5.07 -19.68 -10.95
CA ARG A 247 -5.52 -18.91 -12.13
C ARG A 247 -6.46 -19.68 -13.08
N ILE A 248 -7.55 -20.21 -12.52
CA ILE A 248 -8.68 -20.69 -13.34
C ILE A 248 -9.36 -19.42 -13.89
N GLU A 249 -9.50 -19.33 -15.21
CA GLU A 249 -10.01 -18.14 -15.90
C GLU A 249 -11.38 -17.65 -15.39
N SER A 250 -11.37 -16.69 -14.46
CA SER A 250 -12.42 -15.69 -14.24
C SER A 250 -11.83 -14.45 -13.53
N SER A 251 -11.01 -13.69 -14.27
CA SER A 251 -10.11 -12.64 -13.79
C SER A 251 -10.76 -11.27 -13.49
N ALA A 252 -11.86 -11.25 -12.75
CA ALA A 252 -12.39 -10.00 -12.16
C ALA A 252 -13.01 -10.28 -10.78
N PHE A 253 -13.60 -11.47 -10.62
CA PHE A 253 -14.39 -11.83 -9.45
C PHE A 253 -13.56 -12.38 -8.29
N VAL A 254 -12.44 -13.07 -8.58
CA VAL A 254 -11.47 -13.50 -7.56
C VAL A 254 -10.87 -12.27 -6.87
N THR A 255 -10.61 -11.21 -7.64
CA THR A 255 -10.07 -9.94 -7.15
C THR A 255 -11.09 -9.19 -6.27
N GLU A 256 -12.38 -9.22 -6.62
CA GLU A 256 -13.45 -8.64 -5.77
C GLU A 256 -13.61 -9.42 -4.46
N ALA A 257 -13.55 -10.75 -4.50
CA ALA A 257 -13.59 -11.61 -3.32
C ALA A 257 -12.35 -11.44 -2.43
N GLU A 258 -11.15 -11.35 -3.02
CA GLU A 258 -9.91 -11.03 -2.31
C GLU A 258 -9.98 -9.66 -1.64
N LYS A 259 -10.54 -8.65 -2.32
CA LYS A 259 -10.72 -7.30 -1.78
C LYS A 259 -11.69 -7.27 -0.60
N SER A 260 -12.84 -7.93 -0.72
CA SER A 260 -13.79 -8.07 0.40
C SER A 260 -13.21 -8.84 1.58
N LEU A 261 -12.30 -9.79 1.36
CA LEU A 261 -11.60 -10.54 2.42
C LEU A 261 -10.47 -9.73 3.08
N GLN A 262 -9.77 -8.90 2.32
CA GLN A 262 -8.76 -7.97 2.84
C GLN A 262 -9.39 -6.91 3.75
N GLU A 263 -10.56 -6.38 3.37
CA GLU A 263 -11.33 -5.45 4.22
C GLU A 263 -11.70 -6.09 5.57
N ILE A 264 -12.00 -7.40 5.61
CA ILE A 264 -12.34 -8.14 6.85
C ILE A 264 -11.12 -8.42 7.72
N ALA A 265 -9.97 -8.77 7.13
CA ALA A 265 -8.72 -8.92 7.88
C ALA A 265 -8.30 -7.60 8.55
N GLN A 266 -8.61 -6.47 7.90
CA GLN A 266 -8.40 -5.13 8.44
C GLN A 266 -9.33 -4.84 9.63
N LEU A 267 -10.62 -5.21 9.54
CA LEU A 267 -11.59 -5.07 10.63
C LEU A 267 -11.25 -5.92 11.87
N GLN A 268 -10.60 -7.08 11.71
CA GLN A 268 -10.17 -7.91 12.85
C GLN A 268 -8.91 -7.36 13.54
N THR A 269 -8.02 -6.68 12.80
CA THR A 269 -6.84 -6.05 13.38
C THR A 269 -7.24 -4.87 14.28
N GLU A 270 -8.31 -4.15 13.92
CA GLU A 270 -8.91 -3.08 14.74
C GLU A 270 -9.61 -3.62 16.02
N ARG A 271 -10.04 -4.89 16.04
CA ARG A 271 -10.68 -5.55 17.22
C ARG A 271 -9.71 -5.81 18.37
N SER A 272 -8.40 -5.77 18.14
CA SER A 272 -7.40 -5.89 19.21
C SER A 272 -7.35 -4.67 20.13
N ASN A 273 -8.01 -3.56 19.76
CA ASN A 273 -7.91 -2.29 20.50
C ASN A 273 -9.22 -1.66 20.98
N GLU A 274 -10.43 -2.14 20.67
CA GLU A 274 -11.65 -1.59 21.29
C GLU A 274 -12.86 -2.53 21.18
N ARG A 275 -13.66 -2.59 22.25
CA ARG A 275 -14.81 -3.49 22.46
C ARG A 275 -16.09 -2.84 21.86
N TYR A 276 -16.87 -3.63 21.11
CA TYR A 276 -18.25 -3.39 20.58
C TYR A 276 -18.45 -2.51 19.32
N SER A 277 -18.71 -3.16 18.17
CA SER A 277 -19.49 -2.61 17.02
C SER A 277 -19.78 -3.69 15.92
N ALA A 278 -20.21 -4.90 16.28
CA ALA A 278 -20.22 -6.05 15.35
C ALA A 278 -21.56 -6.55 14.72
N PRO A 279 -22.80 -6.08 14.99
CA PRO A 279 -23.96 -6.76 14.37
C PRO A 279 -24.23 -6.39 12.89
N HIS A 280 -24.20 -5.10 12.52
CA HIS A 280 -24.74 -4.65 11.22
C HIS A 280 -23.80 -4.85 10.02
N GLN A 281 -22.49 -4.79 10.22
CA GLN A 281 -21.51 -4.96 9.13
C GLN A 281 -21.35 -6.43 8.71
N TYR A 282 -21.61 -7.37 9.62
CA TYR A 282 -21.50 -8.81 9.37
C TYR A 282 -22.74 -9.37 8.66
N LEU A 283 -23.93 -8.78 8.89
CA LEU A 283 -25.15 -9.04 8.12
C LEU A 283 -24.99 -8.63 6.64
N ASN A 284 -24.37 -7.47 6.39
CA ASN A 284 -24.08 -7.02 5.03
C ASN A 284 -23.05 -7.92 4.34
N PHE A 285 -22.06 -8.43 5.09
CA PHE A 285 -21.10 -9.41 4.57
C PHE A 285 -21.75 -10.77 4.26
N ALA A 286 -22.61 -11.30 5.14
CA ALA A 286 -23.32 -12.56 4.92
C ALA A 286 -24.23 -12.49 3.67
N ASN A 287 -24.93 -11.37 3.50
CA ASN A 287 -25.77 -11.15 2.31
C ASN A 287 -24.93 -11.01 1.03
N ASN A 288 -23.77 -10.34 1.09
CA ASN A 288 -22.86 -10.20 -0.05
C ASN A 288 -22.16 -11.52 -0.42
N SER A 289 -21.75 -12.32 0.55
CA SER A 289 -21.08 -13.60 0.31
C SER A 289 -22.04 -14.66 -0.25
N GLU A 290 -23.31 -14.65 0.18
CA GLU A 290 -24.35 -15.53 -0.35
C GLU A 290 -24.73 -15.14 -1.79
N SER A 291 -24.76 -13.84 -2.08
CA SER A 291 -24.88 -13.29 -3.45
C SER A 291 -23.73 -13.74 -4.35
N ILE A 292 -22.48 -13.64 -3.88
CA ILE A 292 -21.29 -14.10 -4.63
C ILE A 292 -21.34 -15.62 -4.85
N ALA A 293 -21.66 -16.40 -3.81
CA ALA A 293 -21.74 -17.85 -3.90
C ALA A 293 -22.86 -18.32 -4.85
N SER A 294 -24.00 -17.64 -4.88
CA SER A 294 -25.11 -17.95 -5.80
C SER A 294 -24.74 -17.67 -7.27
N ARG A 295 -23.99 -16.60 -7.53
CA ARG A 295 -23.53 -16.23 -8.89
C ARG A 295 -22.44 -17.18 -9.41
N LEU A 296 -21.50 -17.60 -8.54
CA LEU A 296 -20.51 -18.63 -8.89
C LEU A 296 -21.16 -19.99 -9.21
N ARG A 297 -22.23 -20.37 -8.48
CA ARG A 297 -23.02 -21.58 -8.78
C ARG A 297 -23.74 -21.47 -10.12
N SER A 298 -24.29 -20.30 -10.43
CA SER A 298 -24.93 -20.01 -11.71
C SER A 298 -23.94 -20.11 -12.87
N GLU A 299 -22.75 -19.49 -12.77
CA GLU A 299 -21.74 -19.54 -13.84
C GLU A 299 -21.16 -20.95 -14.04
N ALA A 300 -20.93 -21.70 -12.97
CA ALA A 300 -20.48 -23.10 -13.05
C ALA A 300 -21.45 -23.96 -13.89
N SER A 301 -22.76 -23.67 -13.84
CA SER A 301 -23.77 -24.40 -14.62
C SER A 301 -23.69 -24.16 -16.14
N THR A 302 -23.06 -23.06 -16.56
CA THR A 302 -23.01 -22.61 -17.98
C THR A 302 -21.74 -23.05 -18.72
N LYS A 303 -20.71 -23.55 -18.01
CA LYS A 303 -19.43 -23.96 -18.61
C LYS A 303 -19.47 -25.41 -19.11
N LYS A 304 -19.05 -25.62 -20.37
CA LYS A 304 -19.05 -26.93 -21.06
C LYS A 304 -17.92 -27.87 -20.63
N THR A 305 -16.80 -27.34 -20.11
CA THR A 305 -15.64 -28.15 -19.71
C THR A 305 -15.80 -28.66 -18.27
N LYS A 306 -15.89 -29.99 -18.09
CA LYS A 306 -16.04 -30.66 -16.77
C LYS A 306 -15.07 -30.15 -15.67
N PRO A 307 -13.75 -30.01 -15.90
CA PRO A 307 -12.83 -29.59 -14.83
C PRO A 307 -13.06 -28.14 -14.38
N VAL A 308 -13.39 -27.22 -15.31
CA VAL A 308 -13.67 -25.81 -14.99
C VAL A 308 -14.99 -25.68 -14.23
N ARG A 309 -16.02 -26.44 -14.65
CA ARG A 309 -17.31 -26.52 -13.95
C ARG A 309 -17.17 -27.05 -12.53
N GLN A 310 -16.34 -28.06 -12.31
CA GLN A 310 -16.07 -28.60 -10.96
C GLN A 310 -15.23 -27.63 -10.11
N GLY A 311 -14.26 -26.93 -10.70
CA GLY A 311 -13.46 -25.91 -10.02
C GLY A 311 -14.30 -24.74 -9.51
N LEU A 312 -15.15 -24.16 -10.37
CA LEU A 312 -16.04 -23.04 -10.00
C LEU A 312 -17.07 -23.44 -8.93
N ALA A 313 -17.64 -24.65 -9.03
CA ALA A 313 -18.54 -25.17 -8.01
C ALA A 313 -17.84 -25.34 -6.65
N ARG A 314 -16.59 -25.84 -6.64
CA ARG A 314 -15.78 -25.98 -5.42
C ARG A 314 -15.43 -24.62 -4.79
N LEU A 315 -15.09 -23.61 -5.59
CA LEU A 315 -14.87 -22.24 -5.10
C LEU A 315 -16.12 -21.62 -4.45
N GLY A 316 -17.31 -21.85 -5.01
CA GLY A 316 -18.56 -21.40 -4.40
C GLY A 316 -18.81 -22.00 -3.00
N TRP A 317 -18.39 -23.24 -2.77
CA TRP A 317 -18.44 -23.88 -1.45
C TRP A 317 -17.37 -23.37 -0.48
N VAL A 318 -16.21 -22.92 -0.98
CA VAL A 318 -15.14 -22.31 -0.18
C VAL A 318 -15.61 -20.96 0.39
N VAL A 319 -16.20 -20.10 -0.46
CA VAL A 319 -16.73 -18.79 -0.05
C VAL A 319 -17.84 -18.93 1.00
N ALA A 320 -18.75 -19.90 0.80
CA ALA A 320 -19.80 -20.20 1.78
C ALA A 320 -19.23 -20.69 3.13
N GLY A 321 -18.20 -21.54 3.10
CA GLY A 321 -17.54 -22.05 4.31
C GLY A 321 -16.85 -20.95 5.12
N ILE A 322 -16.14 -20.04 4.45
CA ILE A 322 -15.53 -18.86 5.08
C ILE A 322 -16.59 -18.01 5.78
N CYS A 323 -17.71 -17.74 5.10
CA CYS A 323 -18.77 -16.94 5.68
C CYS A 323 -19.39 -17.58 6.92
N SER A 324 -19.68 -18.89 6.89
CA SER A 324 -20.22 -19.59 8.05
C SER A 324 -19.24 -19.64 9.23
N THR A 325 -17.93 -19.69 8.96
CA THR A 325 -16.90 -19.72 10.03
C THR A 325 -16.74 -18.34 10.69
N VAL A 326 -16.79 -17.27 9.89
CA VAL A 326 -16.76 -15.88 10.37
C VAL A 326 -18.03 -15.54 11.16
N VAL A 327 -19.19 -16.02 10.73
CA VAL A 327 -20.46 -15.87 11.48
C VAL A 327 -20.40 -16.64 12.80
N ALA A 328 -19.91 -17.88 12.82
CA ALA A 328 -19.81 -18.70 14.03
C ALA A 328 -18.84 -18.12 15.10
N LEU A 329 -17.70 -17.55 14.68
CA LEU A 329 -16.76 -16.83 15.56
C LEU A 329 -17.40 -15.66 16.31
N ASN A 330 -18.51 -15.10 15.81
CA ASN A 330 -19.20 -13.98 16.44
C ASN A 330 -20.46 -14.40 17.22
N ILE A 331 -21.03 -15.58 16.98
CA ILE A 331 -22.18 -16.09 17.74
C ILE A 331 -21.76 -16.58 19.13
N LEU A 332 -20.59 -17.19 19.26
CA LEU A 332 -20.07 -17.69 20.57
C LEU A 332 -19.63 -16.56 21.52
N ASP A 333 -19.42 -15.36 21.00
CA ASP A 333 -19.07 -14.14 21.77
C ASP A 333 -20.33 -13.43 22.33
N LEU A 334 -21.54 -13.85 21.92
CA LEU A 334 -22.81 -13.29 22.39
C LEU A 334 -23.43 -14.07 23.57
N SER A 335 -22.88 -15.24 23.93
CA SER A 335 -23.40 -16.10 24.99
C SER A 335 -22.81 -15.85 26.39
N GLU A 336 -21.80 -14.99 26.55
CA GLU A 336 -21.35 -14.51 27.86
C GLU A 336 -22.09 -13.23 28.28
N VAL A 337 -23.42 -13.32 28.37
CA VAL A 337 -24.24 -12.43 29.19
C VAL A 337 -24.75 -13.26 30.35
N SER A 338 -24.09 -13.16 31.51
CA SER A 338 -24.63 -13.62 32.78
C SER A 338 -24.87 -12.43 33.72
N VAL A 339 -25.95 -12.56 34.47
CA VAL A 339 -26.70 -11.56 35.25
C VAL A 339 -26.26 -11.55 36.72
N SER A 340 -26.60 -10.45 37.42
CA SER A 340 -26.77 -10.24 38.89
C SER A 340 -25.54 -9.72 39.65
N ASP A 341 -25.59 -8.78 40.62
CA ASP A 341 -26.64 -7.98 41.30
C ASP A 341 -26.03 -6.67 41.89
N ASN A 342 -26.88 -5.71 42.27
CA ASN A 342 -26.57 -4.36 42.79
C ASN A 342 -26.07 -4.36 44.28
N PRO A 343 -25.74 -3.21 44.93
CA PRO A 343 -24.39 -2.71 45.21
C PRO A 343 -24.08 -2.58 46.71
N GLN A 344 -22.83 -2.79 47.18
CA GLN A 344 -22.33 -2.10 48.38
C GLN A 344 -20.83 -1.81 48.30
N ASN A 345 -20.54 -0.51 48.42
CA ASN A 345 -19.34 0.15 48.95
C ASN A 345 -18.15 -0.74 49.35
N GLU A 346 -16.99 -0.49 48.74
CA GLU A 346 -15.72 -0.25 49.45
C GLU A 346 -14.65 0.30 48.48
N ASP A 347 -13.89 1.26 48.98
CA ASP A 347 -12.98 2.17 48.28
C ASP A 347 -11.78 1.50 47.60
N ILE A 348 -11.59 1.69 46.29
CA ILE A 348 -10.26 1.57 45.64
C ILE A 348 -10.13 2.58 44.48
N VAL A 349 -9.22 3.53 44.69
CA VAL A 349 -8.57 4.49 43.77
C VAL A 349 -8.89 4.36 42.27
N SER A 350 -9.62 5.34 41.73
CA SER A 350 -9.81 5.53 40.31
C SER A 350 -8.59 6.18 39.65
N GLU A 351 -7.77 5.41 38.94
CA GLU A 351 -6.99 5.97 37.83
C GLU A 351 -7.90 6.12 36.61
N SER A 352 -8.26 7.37 36.32
CA SER A 352 -8.92 7.76 35.07
C SER A 352 -7.95 7.56 33.90
N PRO A 353 -8.38 6.97 32.75
CA PRO A 353 -7.57 6.99 31.54
C PRO A 353 -7.49 8.44 31.05
N GLN A 354 -6.31 9.07 31.20
CA GLN A 354 -6.07 10.45 30.80
C GLN A 354 -6.51 10.70 29.35
N GLN A 355 -7.59 11.47 29.19
CA GLN A 355 -8.08 11.92 27.89
C GLN A 355 -7.11 12.96 27.33
N THR A 356 -6.24 12.54 26.42
CA THR A 356 -5.24 13.43 25.82
C THR A 356 -5.91 14.48 24.95
N SER A 357 -5.88 15.74 25.40
CA SER A 357 -6.45 16.87 24.65
C SER A 357 -5.47 17.33 23.56
N ILE A 358 -5.98 17.55 22.34
CA ILE A 358 -5.25 18.25 21.28
C ILE A 358 -5.74 19.69 21.32
N ASN A 359 -4.80 20.64 21.38
CA ASN A 359 -5.10 22.07 21.36
C ASN A 359 -4.61 22.69 20.06
N PHE A 360 -5.41 23.58 19.48
CA PHE A 360 -5.13 24.26 18.24
C PHE A 360 -4.92 25.77 18.46
N ILE A 361 -3.94 26.35 17.78
CA ILE A 361 -3.56 27.76 17.92
C ILE A 361 -3.46 28.39 16.53
N CYS A 362 -4.21 29.47 16.30
CA CYS A 362 -4.00 30.30 15.11
C CYS A 362 -2.88 31.29 15.41
N THR A 363 -1.82 31.29 14.60
CA THR A 363 -0.70 32.23 14.68
C THR A 363 -0.29 32.70 13.28
N THR A 364 0.68 33.61 13.19
CA THR A 364 1.25 34.05 11.91
C THR A 364 2.69 33.59 11.81
N ILE A 365 3.05 32.92 10.72
CA ILE A 365 4.42 32.48 10.41
C ILE A 365 4.77 33.03 9.02
N ASN A 366 5.79 33.88 8.94
CA ASN A 366 6.22 34.54 7.69
C ASN A 366 5.03 35.17 6.93
N ASP A 367 4.31 36.06 7.60
CA ASP A 367 3.11 36.77 7.10
C ASP A 367 1.95 35.86 6.65
N THR A 368 2.03 34.55 6.91
CA THR A 368 0.97 33.62 6.61
C THR A 368 0.25 33.20 7.89
N PRO A 369 -1.08 33.34 7.99
CA PRO A 369 -1.85 32.74 9.09
C PRO A 369 -1.77 31.21 9.03
N VAL A 370 -1.49 30.58 10.17
CA VAL A 370 -1.30 29.13 10.31
C VAL A 370 -2.05 28.62 11.54
N THR A 371 -2.86 27.59 11.35
CA THR A 371 -3.40 26.79 12.45
C THR A 371 -2.34 25.75 12.85
N LEU A 372 -1.81 25.89 14.06
CA LEU A 372 -0.94 24.92 14.69
C LEU A 372 -1.75 23.93 15.54
N ALA A 373 -1.29 22.70 15.65
CA ALA A 373 -1.79 21.71 16.60
C ALA A 373 -0.71 21.39 17.65
N LYS A 374 -1.11 21.20 18.90
CA LYS A 374 -0.26 20.81 20.03
C LYS A 374 -0.95 19.68 20.81
N SER A 375 -0.18 18.69 21.22
CA SER A 375 -0.68 17.62 22.11
C SER A 375 0.43 17.15 23.05
N ASP A 376 0.06 16.78 24.27
CA ASP A 376 1.00 16.24 25.25
C ASP A 376 1.58 14.90 24.80
N LYS A 377 0.86 14.14 23.96
CA LYS A 377 1.36 12.94 23.26
C LYS A 377 2.56 13.22 22.35
N TRP A 378 2.78 14.48 21.98
CA TRP A 378 3.87 14.92 21.12
C TRP A 378 4.98 15.60 21.91
N GLY A 379 5.05 15.40 23.23
CA GLY A 379 6.06 16.05 24.08
C GLY A 379 5.90 17.58 24.16
N GLY A 380 4.74 18.11 23.77
CA GLY A 380 4.48 19.55 23.70
C GLY A 380 4.92 20.23 22.39
N ASP A 381 5.45 19.47 21.42
CA ASP A 381 5.82 20.01 20.10
C ASP A 381 4.60 20.54 19.34
N THR A 382 4.80 21.66 18.66
CA THR A 382 3.79 22.27 17.79
C THR A 382 3.93 21.79 16.36
N ARG A 383 2.81 21.57 15.68
CA ARG A 383 2.76 21.08 14.30
C ARG A 383 1.93 22.02 13.44
N GLN A 384 2.41 22.35 12.25
CA GLN A 384 1.60 23.10 11.29
C GLN A 384 0.49 22.19 10.74
N PHE A 385 -0.76 22.56 10.98
CA PHE A 385 -1.94 21.79 10.60
C PHE A 385 -2.55 22.35 9.31
N ILE A 386 -2.83 23.66 9.27
CA ILE A 386 -3.38 24.35 8.08
C ILE A 386 -2.63 25.66 7.87
N ARG A 387 -2.22 25.94 6.63
CA ARG A 387 -1.60 27.19 6.22
C ARG A 387 -2.55 27.95 5.29
N TRP A 388 -3.00 29.12 5.73
CA TRP A 388 -4.01 29.92 5.03
C TRP A 388 -3.34 30.91 4.08
N VAL A 389 -3.25 30.55 2.79
CA VAL A 389 -2.54 31.29 1.73
C VAL A 389 -3.45 31.77 0.59
N SER A 390 -4.60 31.14 0.38
CA SER A 390 -5.53 31.49 -0.69
C SER A 390 -6.30 32.73 -0.33
N ASP A 391 -6.64 33.57 -1.31
CA ASP A 391 -7.59 34.67 -1.14
C ASP A 391 -9.05 34.25 -1.39
N TYR A 392 -9.28 32.95 -1.59
CA TYR A 392 -10.63 32.40 -1.78
C TYR A 392 -11.50 32.68 -0.55
N GLY A 393 -12.62 33.39 -0.76
CA GLY A 393 -13.52 33.83 0.30
C GLY A 393 -13.32 35.28 0.76
N ASN A 394 -12.23 35.96 0.37
CA ASN A 394 -11.99 37.37 0.73
C ASN A 394 -13.14 38.27 0.29
N SER A 395 -13.67 38.07 -0.92
CA SER A 395 -14.82 38.81 -1.45
C SER A 395 -16.11 38.62 -0.65
N ALA A 396 -16.20 37.51 0.11
CA ALA A 396 -17.30 37.21 1.02
C ALA A 396 -16.96 37.55 2.49
N GLY A 397 -15.85 38.24 2.74
CA GLY A 397 -15.38 38.64 4.07
C GLY A 397 -14.50 37.63 4.79
N TYR A 398 -14.25 36.45 4.20
CA TYR A 398 -13.48 35.36 4.81
C TYR A 398 -11.98 35.44 4.48
N THR A 399 -11.29 36.42 5.08
CA THR A 399 -9.83 36.57 4.93
C THR A 399 -9.05 35.35 5.45
N PRO A 400 -7.80 35.10 4.99
CA PRO A 400 -6.98 34.00 5.52
C PRO A 400 -6.84 34.05 7.05
N ALA A 401 -6.70 35.25 7.61
CA ALA A 401 -6.61 35.47 9.06
C ALA A 401 -7.92 35.10 9.78
N LEU A 402 -9.06 35.53 9.24
CA LEU A 402 -10.37 35.21 9.82
C LEU A 402 -10.66 33.70 9.76
N ARG A 403 -10.39 33.06 8.61
CA ARG A 403 -10.56 31.61 8.45
C ARG A 403 -9.67 30.83 9.43
N CYS A 404 -8.42 31.27 9.62
CA CYS A 404 -7.53 30.69 10.62
C CYS A 404 -8.13 30.75 12.03
N GLN A 405 -8.69 31.91 12.43
CA GLN A 405 -9.30 32.07 13.75
C GLN A 405 -10.55 31.20 13.93
N GLU A 406 -11.50 31.27 12.99
CA GLU A 406 -12.77 30.54 13.08
C GLU A 406 -12.59 29.03 13.06
N VAL A 407 -11.76 28.51 12.15
CA VAL A 407 -11.50 27.07 12.04
C VAL A 407 -10.78 26.55 13.27
N THR A 408 -9.80 27.31 13.78
CA THR A 408 -9.12 26.95 15.04
C THR A 408 -10.11 26.88 16.20
N ALA A 409 -11.04 27.84 16.31
CA ALA A 409 -12.05 27.85 17.36
C ALA A 409 -13.00 26.64 17.28
N LYS A 410 -13.44 26.27 16.06
CA LYS A 410 -14.27 25.07 15.82
C LYS A 410 -13.55 23.78 16.23
N LEU A 411 -12.27 23.64 15.86
CA LEU A 411 -11.45 22.49 16.26
C LEU A 411 -11.35 22.39 17.78
N ASN A 412 -10.97 23.47 18.45
CA ASN A 412 -10.84 23.47 19.91
C ASN A 412 -12.16 23.12 20.61
N LYS A 413 -13.29 23.70 20.18
CA LYS A 413 -14.61 23.38 20.72
C LYS A 413 -14.95 21.90 20.55
N TYR A 414 -14.72 21.36 19.36
CA TYR A 414 -15.05 19.98 19.02
C TYR A 414 -14.20 18.96 19.78
N PHE A 415 -12.88 19.14 19.80
CA PHE A 415 -11.97 18.23 20.50
C PHE A 415 -12.05 18.37 22.03
N ALA A 416 -12.35 19.55 22.56
CA ALA A 416 -12.66 19.72 23.99
C ALA A 416 -13.93 18.96 24.40
N GLY A 417 -14.91 18.84 23.50
CA GLY A 417 -16.13 18.05 23.69
C GLY A 417 -15.96 16.54 23.51
N GLY A 418 -14.72 16.04 23.36
CA GLY A 418 -14.44 14.62 23.15
C GLY A 418 -14.56 14.15 21.69
N GLY A 419 -14.65 15.09 20.74
CA GLY A 419 -14.59 14.80 19.31
C GLY A 419 -13.31 14.08 18.91
N ARG A 420 -13.40 13.21 17.89
CA ARG A 420 -12.30 12.33 17.48
C ARG A 420 -12.05 12.28 15.97
N TYR A 421 -12.98 12.77 15.15
CA TYR A 421 -12.95 12.53 13.71
C TYR A 421 -13.21 13.80 12.90
N ILE A 422 -12.41 13.97 11.85
CA ILE A 422 -12.64 14.91 10.77
C ILE A 422 -12.83 14.06 9.51
N THR A 423 -13.74 14.45 8.65
CA THR A 423 -14.08 13.78 7.40
C THR A 423 -14.24 14.82 6.28
N TYR A 424 -14.63 14.38 5.09
CA TYR A 424 -14.96 15.24 3.96
C TYR A 424 -16.40 14.99 3.48
N GLY A 425 -16.96 15.94 2.75
CA GLY A 425 -18.28 15.79 2.17
C GLY A 425 -18.63 16.89 1.19
N VAL A 426 -19.93 16.96 0.87
CA VAL A 426 -20.52 18.02 0.08
C VAL A 426 -21.69 18.60 0.86
N LYS A 427 -21.71 19.92 1.04
CA LYS A 427 -22.82 20.64 1.65
C LYS A 427 -23.15 21.87 0.84
N ASN A 428 -24.43 22.09 0.56
CA ASN A 428 -24.90 23.19 -0.29
C ASN A 428 -24.17 23.24 -1.66
N GLN A 429 -23.94 22.07 -2.28
CA GLN A 429 -23.19 21.90 -3.54
C GLN A 429 -21.71 22.30 -3.48
N GLN A 430 -21.19 22.63 -2.31
CA GLN A 430 -19.78 22.95 -2.10
C GLN A 430 -19.06 21.79 -1.40
N LYS A 431 -17.84 21.50 -1.85
CA LYS A 431 -16.96 20.50 -1.24
C LYS A 431 -16.45 21.05 0.09
N VAL A 432 -16.47 20.24 1.15
CA VAL A 432 -16.10 20.69 2.51
C VAL A 432 -15.21 19.67 3.21
N ILE A 433 -14.35 20.18 4.09
CA ILE A 433 -13.80 19.42 5.22
C ILE A 433 -14.69 19.69 6.42
N CYS A 434 -15.03 18.65 7.17
CA CYS A 434 -16.06 18.72 8.21
C CYS A 434 -15.77 17.79 9.38
N LEU A 435 -16.41 18.05 10.51
CA LEU A 435 -16.31 17.30 11.74
C LEU A 435 -17.40 16.20 11.77
N THR A 436 -17.09 15.06 12.38
CA THR A 436 -18.06 13.96 12.51
C THR A 436 -17.86 13.20 13.82
N ASP A 437 -18.89 12.63 14.40
CA ASP A 437 -18.83 11.97 15.72
C ASP A 437 -18.28 10.53 15.62
N LYS A 438 -18.30 9.93 14.42
CA LYS A 438 -17.88 8.55 14.16
C LYS A 438 -17.16 8.42 12.82
N LYS A 439 -16.17 7.54 12.77
CA LYS A 439 -15.46 7.18 11.53
C LYS A 439 -16.46 6.67 10.48
N GLY A 440 -16.51 7.32 9.32
CA GLY A 440 -17.41 6.96 8.21
C GLY A 440 -18.79 7.62 8.22
N ASN A 441 -19.16 8.38 9.25
CA ASN A 441 -20.36 9.22 9.23
C ASN A 441 -20.17 10.44 8.31
N GLY A 442 -21.29 10.99 7.85
CA GLY A 442 -21.32 12.26 7.12
C GLY A 442 -20.95 13.47 7.99
N CYS A 443 -20.89 14.64 7.36
CA CYS A 443 -20.59 15.90 8.04
C CYS A 443 -21.65 16.24 9.10
N ILE A 444 -21.21 16.49 10.33
CA ILE A 444 -22.05 17.05 11.40
C ILE A 444 -21.92 18.58 11.41
N GLU A 445 -20.69 19.06 11.37
CA GLU A 445 -20.37 20.49 11.39
C GLU A 445 -19.30 20.80 10.35
N ASP A 446 -19.49 21.86 9.57
CA ASP A 446 -18.52 22.22 8.54
C ASP A 446 -17.32 22.90 9.18
N LEU A 447 -16.13 22.39 8.85
CA LEU A 447 -14.91 22.99 9.30
C LEU A 447 -14.58 24.17 8.38
N PHE A 448 -14.42 23.89 7.08
CA PHE A 448 -14.23 24.89 6.03
C PHE A 448 -14.63 24.35 4.66
N THR A 449 -14.92 25.28 3.75
CA THR A 449 -15.24 25.01 2.35
C THR A 449 -13.99 25.00 1.48
N LEU A 450 -13.92 24.04 0.57
CA LEU A 450 -12.85 23.91 -0.43
C LEU A 450 -13.19 24.70 -1.69
N ARG A 451 -12.17 25.01 -2.49
CA ARG A 451 -12.37 25.59 -3.83
C ARG A 451 -13.06 24.57 -4.74
N PRO A 452 -13.81 25.02 -5.77
CA PRO A 452 -14.56 24.12 -6.65
C PRO A 452 -13.67 23.06 -7.35
N ASP A 453 -12.44 23.43 -7.67
CA ASP A 453 -11.43 22.61 -8.34
C ASP A 453 -10.69 21.63 -7.40
N GLU A 454 -10.82 21.77 -6.09
CA GLU A 454 -10.16 20.89 -5.12
C GLU A 454 -10.92 19.58 -4.92
N ASP A 455 -10.20 18.51 -4.61
CA ASP A 455 -10.79 17.21 -4.25
C ASP A 455 -10.88 17.06 -2.73
N SER A 456 -12.08 16.78 -2.21
CA SER A 456 -12.30 16.74 -0.76
C SER A 456 -11.60 15.57 -0.07
N LYS A 457 -11.42 14.45 -0.78
CA LYS A 457 -10.71 13.29 -0.24
C LYS A 457 -9.22 13.56 -0.19
N ALA A 458 -8.62 14.07 -1.26
CA ALA A 458 -7.23 14.48 -1.29
C ALA A 458 -6.92 15.57 -0.26
N ALA A 459 -7.81 16.56 -0.08
CA ALA A 459 -7.65 17.59 0.95
C ALA A 459 -7.71 17.01 2.38
N LEU A 460 -8.55 16.01 2.64
CA LEU A 460 -8.56 15.30 3.92
C LEU A 460 -7.29 14.46 4.11
N GLU A 461 -6.83 13.78 3.06
CA GLU A 461 -5.61 12.99 3.08
C GLU A 461 -4.38 13.88 3.32
N ASP A 462 -4.28 15.06 2.70
CA ASP A 462 -3.22 16.04 2.95
C ASP A 462 -3.28 16.59 4.39
N LEU A 463 -4.48 16.83 4.92
CA LEU A 463 -4.68 17.25 6.31
C LEU A 463 -4.16 16.20 7.31
N PHE A 464 -4.25 14.91 6.98
CA PHE A 464 -3.91 13.78 7.85
C PHE A 464 -2.71 12.94 7.40
N SER A 465 -1.97 13.36 6.38
CA SER A 465 -0.69 12.76 5.95
C SER A 465 0.42 12.82 7.02
N LEU A 466 0.04 13.10 8.27
CA LEU A 466 0.85 13.21 9.48
C LEU A 466 0.75 11.99 10.41
N ASN A 467 0.07 10.90 10.03
CA ASN A 467 -0.19 9.76 10.92
C ASN A 467 0.37 8.40 10.46
N ALA A 468 1.64 8.38 10.02
CA ALA A 468 2.39 7.11 9.89
C ALA A 468 3.81 7.16 10.48
N GLN A 469 4.00 8.03 11.48
CA GLN A 469 5.22 8.43 12.21
C GLN A 469 5.43 9.93 11.99
N ASN A 470 5.50 10.66 13.10
CA ASN A 470 5.61 12.11 13.11
C ASN A 470 6.77 12.58 12.21
N PHE A 471 6.64 13.80 11.70
CA PHE A 471 7.66 14.61 11.02
C PHE A 471 7.60 14.61 9.47
N ALA A 472 7.36 15.82 8.95
CA ALA A 472 7.46 16.28 7.56
C ALA A 472 6.24 16.11 6.62
N GLY A 473 5.04 16.48 7.07
CA GLY A 473 3.92 16.75 6.16
C GLY A 473 3.83 18.24 5.81
N ARG A 474 3.78 18.59 4.52
CA ARG A 474 3.48 19.97 4.10
C ARG A 474 2.07 20.32 4.62
N PRO A 475 1.87 21.42 5.38
CA PRO A 475 0.53 21.77 5.86
C PRO A 475 -0.41 21.98 4.68
N LEU A 476 -1.69 21.66 4.87
CA LEU A 476 -2.72 21.94 3.87
C LEU A 476 -2.68 23.44 3.53
N ARG A 477 -2.52 23.76 2.24
CA ARG A 477 -2.49 25.15 1.74
C ARG A 477 -3.90 25.53 1.32
N MET A 478 -4.56 26.33 2.16
CA MET A 478 -5.97 26.71 2.03
C MET A 478 -6.17 28.15 1.63
#